data_AF-A0A2W7B3C4-F1
#
_entry.id   AF-A0A2W7B3C4-F1
#
_cell.length_a   1.000
_cell.length_b   1.000
_cell.length_c   1.000
_cell.angle_alpha   90.00
_cell.angle_beta   90.00
_cell.angle_gamma   90.00
#
_symmetry.space_group_name_H-M   'P 1'
#
loop_
_entity.id
_entity.type
_entity.pdbx_description
1 polymer ?
#
loop_
_entity_poly.entity_id
_entity_poly.type
_entity_poly.pdbx_seq_one_letter_code
_entity_poly.pdbx_strand_id
1 'polypeptide(L)' 'MVNTQAIRCPNCGNHAQRQFHVQLQVTETSCPVCDYLLVNCSRTGNVLEAYAPGLSYAPAFQEMLQLSES' A
#
# COMPACT_ATOMS: atom_id res chain seq x y z
N MET A 1 -13.62 9.60 16.36
CA MET A 1 -12.44 8.87 16.89
C MET A 1 -11.85 8.06 15.75
N VAL A 2 -10.53 8.11 15.57
CA VAL A 2 -9.80 7.34 14.56
C VAL A 2 -8.94 6.32 15.28
N ASN A 3 -9.01 5.06 14.86
CA ASN A 3 -8.12 4.00 15.35
C ASN A 3 -7.11 3.64 14.25
N THR A 4 -5.85 3.44 14.59
CA THR A 4 -4.78 3.17 13.64
C THR A 4 -4.18 1.80 13.89
N GLN A 5 -4.02 1.00 12.83
CA GLN A 5 -3.41 -0.32 12.86
C GLN A 5 -2.22 -0.36 11.90
N ALA A 6 -1.10 -0.92 12.37
CA ALA A 6 0.04 -1.23 11.51
C ALA A 6 -0.23 -2.53 10.72
N ILE A 7 -0.02 -2.50 9.41
CA ILE A 7 -0.21 -3.66 8.51
C ILE A 7 0.93 -3.74 7.49
N ARG A 8 0.94 -4.80 6.67
CA ARG A 8 1.76 -4.88 5.45
C ARG A 8 0.99 -4.29 4.27
N CYS A 9 1.66 -3.53 3.43
CA CYS A 9 1.10 -2.97 2.22
C CYS A 9 0.68 -4.10 1.27
N PRO A 10 -0.58 -4.12 0.78
CA PRO A 10 -1.02 -5.14 -0.17
C PRO A 10 -0.38 -4.99 -1.55
N ASN A 11 0.17 -3.81 -1.86
CA ASN A 11 0.87 -3.56 -3.12
C ASN A 11 2.34 -4.01 -3.02
N CYS A 12 3.16 -3.37 -2.18
CA CYS A 12 4.61 -3.60 -2.17
C CYS A 12 5.14 -4.43 -0.98
N GLY A 13 4.29 -4.87 -0.06
CA GLY A 13 4.70 -5.64 1.13
C GLY A 13 5.40 -4.84 2.24
N ASN A 14 5.76 -3.56 2.03
CA ASN A 14 6.36 -2.71 3.08
C ASN A 14 5.38 -2.39 4.22
N HIS A 15 5.88 -1.77 5.29
CA HIS A 15 5.01 -1.29 6.37
C HIS A 15 4.03 -0.24 5.87
N ALA A 16 2.77 -0.39 6.27
CA ALA A 16 1.66 0.49 5.92
C ALA A 16 0.77 0.71 7.15
N GLN A 17 -0.15 1.65 7.04
CA GLN A 17 -1.11 1.97 8.08
C GLN A 17 -2.53 1.78 7.57
N ARG A 18 -3.40 1.34 8.47
CA ARG A 18 -4.85 1.32 8.28
C ARG A 18 -5.51 2.17 9.34
N GLN A 19 -6.25 3.19 8.92
CA GLN A 19 -7.05 4.05 9.78
C GLN A 19 -8.52 3.66 9.69
N PHE A 20 -9.18 3.56 10.84
CA PHE A 20 -10.61 3.29 10.96
C PHE A 20 -11.32 4.55 11.41
N HIS A 21 -12.04 5.19 10.49
CA HIS A 21 -12.85 6.38 10.74
C HIS A 21 -14.27 5.94 11.12
N VAL A 22 -14.48 5.57 12.38
CA VAL A 22 -15.73 4.97 12.87
C VAL A 22 -16.96 5.83 12.59
N GLN A 23 -16.83 7.16 12.74
CA GLN A 23 -17.93 8.11 12.50
C GLN A 23 -18.32 8.22 11.02
N LEU A 24 -17.34 8.03 10.12
CA LEU A 24 -17.56 8.11 8.67
C LEU A 24 -17.88 6.75 8.06
N GLN A 25 -17.76 5.66 8.84
CA GLN A 25 -17.86 4.28 8.34
C GLN A 25 -16.88 4.03 7.19
N VAL A 26 -15.67 4.55 7.33
CA VAL A 26 -14.58 4.46 6.34
C VAL A 26 -13.38 3.77 6.96
N THR A 27 -12.72 2.94 6.16
CA THR A 27 -11.38 2.43 6.41
C THR A 27 -10.46 3.00 5.34
N GLU A 28 -9.33 3.55 5.76
CA GLU A 28 -8.28 4.05 4.87
C GLU A 28 -7.04 3.18 5.08
N THR A 29 -6.46 2.66 4.01
CA THR A 29 -5.19 1.95 4.01
C THR A 29 -4.20 2.75 3.18
N SER A 30 -3.10 3.20 3.77
CA SER A 30 -2.07 3.99 3.10
C SER A 30 -0.67 3.42 3.30
N CYS A 31 0.16 3.46 2.26
CA CYS A 31 1.55 3.03 2.30
C CYS A 31 2.47 4.19 1.89
N PRO A 32 3.42 4.59 2.75
CA PRO A 32 4.33 5.70 2.45
C PRO A 32 5.49 5.31 1.51
N VAL A 33 5.65 4.03 1.17
CA VAL A 33 6.79 3.55 0.36
C VAL A 33 6.47 3.50 -1.12
N CYS A 34 5.25 3.07 -1.47
CA CYS A 34 4.81 2.94 -2.84
C CYS A 34 3.55 3.76 -3.08
N ASP A 35 3.26 4.76 -2.26
CA ASP A 35 2.08 5.62 -2.38
C ASP A 35 0.74 4.89 -2.55
N TYR A 36 0.62 3.63 -2.11
CA TYR A 36 -0.63 2.88 -2.21
C TYR A 36 -1.68 3.49 -1.28
N LEU A 37 -2.88 3.74 -1.80
CA LEU A 37 -4.05 4.22 -1.07
C LEU A 37 -5.27 3.37 -1.39
N LEU A 38 -6.00 2.96 -0.37
CA LEU A 38 -7.33 2.34 -0.50
C LEU A 38 -8.25 2.89 0.58
N VAL A 39 -9.31 3.57 0.16
CA VAL A 39 -10.39 4.05 1.02
C VAL A 39 -11.65 3.25 0.70
N ASN A 40 -12.22 2.58 1.70
CA ASN A 40 -13.41 1.76 1.52
C ASN A 40 -14.42 1.93 2.65
N CYS A 41 -15.69 1.68 2.35
CA CYS A 41 -16.74 1.64 3.36
C CYS A 41 -16.50 0.47 4.31
N SER A 42 -16.40 0.74 5.62
CA SER A 42 -16.13 -0.30 6.63
C SER A 42 -17.29 -1.28 6.82
N ARG A 43 -18.50 -0.93 6.38
CA ARG A 43 -19.70 -1.79 6.49
C ARG A 43 -19.91 -2.70 5.28
N THR A 44 -19.69 -2.18 4.07
CA THR A 44 -19.99 -2.91 2.83
C THR A 44 -18.74 -3.40 2.10
N GLY A 45 -17.57 -2.83 2.42
CA GLY A 45 -16.33 -3.08 1.68
C GLY A 45 -16.24 -2.34 0.34
N ASN A 46 -17.27 -1.60 -0.07
CA ASN A 46 -17.26 -0.84 -1.32
C ASN A 46 -16.09 0.15 -1.34
N VAL A 47 -15.37 0.18 -2.45
CA VAL A 47 -14.26 1.11 -2.66
C VAL A 47 -14.84 2.52 -2.88
N LEU A 48 -14.32 3.48 -2.14
CA LEU A 48 -14.62 4.91 -2.30
C LEU A 48 -13.53 5.60 -3.10
N GLU A 49 -12.27 5.27 -2.81
CA GLU A 49 -11.10 5.79 -3.51
C GLU A 49 -10.01 4.72 -3.51
N ALA A 50 -9.26 4.60 -4.62
CA ALA A 50 -8.15 3.68 -4.71
C ALA A 50 -7.07 4.24 -5.63
N TYR A 51 -5.82 4.12 -5.18
CA TYR A 51 -4.64 4.42 -5.97
C TYR A 51 -3.58 3.35 -5.70
N ALA A 52 -3.09 2.73 -6.77
CA ALA A 52 -2.07 1.70 -6.72
C ALA A 52 -1.06 1.95 -7.85
N PRO A 53 0.10 2.55 -7.56
CA PRO A 53 1.13 2.70 -8.57
C PRO A 53 1.78 1.35 -8.87
N GLY A 54 2.22 1.21 -10.11
CA GLY A 54 2.92 0.02 -10.56
C GLY A 54 4.19 -0.20 -9.73
N LEU A 55 4.41 -1.45 -9.29
CA LEU A 55 5.69 -1.82 -8.72
C LEU A 55 6.71 -1.82 -9.84
N SER A 56 7.63 -0.86 -9.83
CA SER A 56 8.90 -1.02 -10.51
C SER A 56 9.58 -2.22 -9.85
N TYR A 57 9.49 -3.39 -10.47
CA TYR A 57 10.42 -4.46 -10.18
C TYR A 57 11.80 -3.91 -10.55
N ALA A 58 12.50 -3.32 -9.58
CA ALA A 58 13.95 -3.30 -9.63
C ALA A 58 14.33 -4.72 -9.24
N PRO A 59 14.63 -5.62 -10.18
CA PRO A 59 15.11 -6.92 -9.78
C PRO A 59 16.42 -6.65 -9.04
N ALA A 60 16.65 -7.35 -7.93
CA ALA A 60 17.98 -7.52 -7.34
C ALA A 60 18.96 -8.26 -8.30
N PHE A 61 18.73 -8.16 -9.61
CA PHE A 61 19.46 -8.75 -10.72
C PHE A 61 20.13 -7.68 -11.60
N GLN A 62 19.85 -6.38 -11.37
CA GLN A 62 20.56 -5.30 -12.10
C GLN A 62 22.06 -5.30 -11.76
N GLU A 63 22.45 -5.68 -10.53
CA GLU A 63 23.85 -5.88 -10.15
C GLU A 63 24.50 -7.12 -10.78
N MET A 64 23.72 -8.09 -11.27
CA MET A 64 24.25 -9.31 -11.90
C MET A 64 24.49 -9.16 -13.40
N LEU A 65 23.82 -8.22 -14.07
CA LEU A 65 24.04 -7.90 -15.50
C LEU A 65 25.28 -7.02 -15.75
N GLN A 66 25.80 -6.31 -14.74
CA GLN A 66 27.02 -5.51 -14.89
C GLN A 66 28.31 -6.32 -14.76
N LEU A 67 28.25 -7.56 -14.26
CA LEU A 67 29.42 -8.46 -14.12
C LEU A 67 29.63 -9.40 -15.31
N SER A 68 28.69 -9.46 -16.27
CA SER A 68 28.85 -10.26 -17.49
C SER A 68 29.48 -9.51 -18.67
N GLU A 69 29.79 -8.22 -18.50
CA GLU A 69 30.46 -7.38 -19.50
C GLU A 69 31.91 -7.00 -19.11
N SER A 70 32.53 -7.74 -18.17
CA SER A 70 33.94 -7.59 -17.76
C SER A 70 34.81 -8.74 -18.25
#